data_AF-A0A1A9ZLD0-F1
#
_entry.id   AF-A0A1A9ZLD0-F1
#
_cell.length_a   1.000
_cell.length_b   1.000
_cell.length_c   1.000
_cell.angle_alpha   90.00
_cell.angle_beta   90.00
_cell.angle_gamma   90.00
#
_symmetry.space_group_name_H-M   'P 1'
#
loop_
_entity.id
_entity.type
_entity.pdbx_description
1 polymer ?
#
loop_
_entity_poly.entity_id
_entity_poly.type
_entity_poly.pdbx_seq_one_letter_code
_entity_poly.pdbx_strand_id
1 'polypeptide(L)'
;MVDDTQYEFAAKLAEKYLDFQSLVIICDVTDNQERLDGYIKKYEDHDFSQFAINWHLRQNRQGEVFERFKGNQAALSQFMRDHPTLGWIQLVFNGDFERASKILFQLAQSEAEFLQRKKSMLSLAKLAAFAAADSDLSLQLETINAELNIVEYQEQLNADVLEAFGYDIEQQKVLTIEEIINLLVAEEHKNANELDFRKALELLNYLDDPFEARHKVWCAAILRNNWTEYDVDNALDYIQTLLFFKLIELCHLIDGDCECFLPLMDEFLNTTDLGDLVTNKSFQYLLKLIYEYIHDTYKNSEPNLKQNENS
;
A
#
# COMPACT_ATOMS: atom_id res chain seq x y z
N MET A 1 -20.94 -1.47 47.25
CA MET A 1 -21.93 -1.90 48.27
C MET A 1 -23.37 -1.57 47.91
N VAL A 2 -23.75 -0.34 47.53
CA VAL A 2 -25.12 -0.07 47.02
C VAL A 2 -25.26 -0.55 45.56
N ASP A 3 -24.24 -0.33 44.74
CA ASP A 3 -24.29 -0.70 43.32
C ASP A 3 -24.33 -2.22 43.09
N ASP A 4 -23.55 -3.00 43.85
CA ASP A 4 -23.52 -4.48 43.73
C ASP A 4 -24.90 -5.13 43.91
N THR A 5 -25.69 -4.63 44.86
CA THR A 5 -27.05 -5.14 45.11
C THR A 5 -28.02 -4.75 43.98
N GLN A 6 -27.85 -3.57 43.38
CA GLN A 6 -28.67 -3.12 42.25
C GLN A 6 -28.34 -3.92 40.99
N TYR A 7 -27.07 -4.25 40.75
CA TYR A 7 -26.65 -5.12 39.65
C TYR A 7 -27.23 -6.54 39.78
N GLU A 8 -27.32 -7.09 41.00
CA GLU A 8 -27.97 -8.40 41.20
C GLU A 8 -29.49 -8.38 40.97
N PHE A 9 -30.16 -7.29 41.35
CA PHE A 9 -31.59 -7.13 41.05
C PHE A 9 -31.83 -6.91 39.55
N ALA A 10 -30.98 -6.13 38.89
CA ALA A 10 -31.02 -5.93 37.45
C ALA A 10 -30.75 -7.25 36.70
N ALA A 11 -29.79 -8.06 37.15
CA ALA A 11 -29.50 -9.37 36.57
C ALA A 11 -30.71 -10.33 36.70
N LYS A 12 -31.34 -10.40 37.88
CA LYS A 12 -32.56 -11.22 38.09
C LYS A 12 -33.74 -10.74 37.25
N LEU A 13 -33.86 -9.43 37.04
CA LEU A 13 -34.90 -8.87 36.18
C LEU A 13 -34.64 -9.22 34.71
N ALA A 14 -33.39 -9.08 34.26
CA ALA A 14 -32.96 -9.40 32.91
C ALA A 14 -33.06 -10.91 32.62
N GLU A 15 -32.75 -11.78 33.58
CA GLU A 15 -33.00 -13.23 33.51
C GLU A 15 -34.49 -13.53 33.34
N LYS A 16 -35.37 -12.83 34.07
CA LYS A 16 -36.82 -13.03 34.02
C LYS A 16 -37.44 -12.62 32.68
N TYR A 17 -36.89 -11.57 32.05
CA TYR A 17 -37.39 -11.05 30.78
C TYR A 17 -36.58 -11.49 29.56
N LEU A 18 -35.55 -12.32 29.74
CA LEU A 18 -34.62 -12.72 28.68
C LEU A 18 -34.00 -11.51 27.96
N ASP A 19 -33.75 -10.43 28.70
CA ASP A 19 -33.08 -9.24 28.16
C ASP A 19 -31.57 -9.48 28.13
N PHE A 20 -31.14 -10.13 27.04
CA PHE A 20 -29.74 -10.47 26.81
C PHE A 20 -28.82 -9.24 26.72
N GLN A 21 -29.33 -8.09 26.31
CA GLN A 21 -28.54 -6.86 26.23
C GLN A 21 -28.19 -6.34 27.62
N SER A 22 -29.17 -6.35 28.53
CA SER A 22 -28.96 -5.93 29.92
C SER A 22 -28.04 -6.92 30.67
N LEU A 23 -28.12 -8.22 30.40
CA LEU A 23 -27.20 -9.23 30.97
C LEU A 23 -25.75 -8.98 30.54
N VAL A 24 -25.51 -8.70 29.26
CA VAL A 24 -24.15 -8.42 28.75
C VAL A 24 -23.61 -7.10 29.32
N ILE A 25 -24.44 -6.05 29.44
CA ILE A 25 -24.04 -4.77 30.05
C ILE A 25 -23.68 -4.95 31.53
N ILE A 26 -24.46 -5.73 32.28
CA ILE A 26 -24.20 -5.99 33.69
C ILE A 26 -22.89 -6.78 33.86
N CYS A 27 -22.64 -7.77 32.98
CA CYS A 27 -21.37 -8.49 32.93
C CYS A 27 -20.18 -7.58 32.59
N ASP A 28 -20.37 -6.58 31.72
CA ASP A 28 -19.36 -5.57 31.40
C ASP A 28 -19.02 -4.67 32.57
N VAL A 29 -20.04 -4.16 33.27
CA VAL A 29 -19.87 -3.22 34.37
C VAL A 29 -19.28 -3.91 35.61
N THR A 30 -19.52 -5.21 35.77
CA THR A 30 -19.02 -5.98 36.92
C THR A 30 -17.78 -6.83 36.63
N ASP A 31 -17.26 -6.82 35.39
CA ASP A 31 -16.11 -7.58 34.88
C ASP A 31 -16.05 -9.06 35.32
N ASN A 32 -17.23 -9.67 35.55
CA ASN A 32 -17.35 -11.02 36.09
C ASN A 32 -17.44 -12.07 34.98
N GLN A 33 -16.28 -12.59 34.55
CA GLN A 33 -16.18 -13.65 33.54
C GLN A 33 -16.88 -14.96 33.95
N GLU A 34 -16.85 -15.33 35.24
CA GLU A 34 -17.53 -16.55 35.72
C GLU A 34 -19.06 -16.49 35.59
N ARG A 35 -19.64 -15.30 35.76
CA ARG A 35 -21.09 -15.09 35.56
C ARG A 35 -21.44 -15.18 34.07
N LEU A 36 -20.60 -14.61 33.21
CA LEU A 36 -20.75 -14.71 31.75
C LEU A 36 -20.71 -16.18 31.30
N ASP A 37 -19.73 -16.96 31.76
CA ASP A 37 -19.62 -18.40 31.46
C ASP A 37 -20.83 -19.20 31.98
N GLY A 38 -21.34 -18.83 33.17
CA GLY A 38 -22.56 -19.38 33.71
C GLY A 38 -23.79 -19.08 32.84
N TYR A 39 -23.88 -17.88 32.27
CA TYR A 39 -24.96 -17.49 31.36
C TYR A 39 -24.83 -18.13 29.98
N ILE A 40 -23.61 -18.25 29.46
CA ILE A 40 -23.29 -18.96 28.22
C ILE A 40 -23.75 -20.42 28.31
N LYS A 41 -23.49 -21.10 29.43
CA LYS A 41 -23.94 -22.49 29.64
C LYS A 41 -25.45 -22.61 29.88
N LYS A 42 -26.07 -21.64 30.55
CA LYS A 42 -27.52 -21.68 30.86
C LYS A 42 -28.39 -21.34 29.67
N TYR A 43 -27.91 -20.49 28.76
CA TYR A 43 -28.65 -20.01 27.60
C TYR A 43 -28.00 -20.46 26.27
N GLU A 44 -27.33 -21.62 26.29
CA GLU A 44 -26.74 -22.24 25.10
C GLU A 44 -27.81 -22.53 24.04
N ASP A 45 -29.00 -22.96 24.46
CA ASP A 45 -30.17 -23.21 23.60
C ASP A 45 -30.73 -21.94 22.91
N HIS A 46 -30.33 -20.75 23.37
CA HIS A 46 -30.81 -19.45 22.86
C HIS A 46 -29.73 -18.67 22.09
N ASP A 47 -28.61 -19.30 21.73
CA ASP A 47 -27.47 -18.65 21.06
C ASP A 47 -27.00 -17.36 21.78
N PHE A 48 -27.06 -17.35 23.12
CA PHE A 48 -26.66 -16.18 23.93
C PHE A 48 -25.21 -15.76 23.66
N SER A 49 -24.35 -16.73 23.36
CA SER A 49 -22.96 -16.49 22.95
C SER A 49 -22.86 -15.67 21.66
N GLN A 50 -23.68 -15.95 20.64
CA GLN A 50 -23.73 -15.16 19.40
C GLN A 50 -24.28 -13.75 19.65
N PHE A 51 -25.30 -13.63 20.50
CA PHE A 51 -25.87 -12.33 20.84
C PHE A 51 -24.86 -11.44 21.58
N ALA A 52 -24.15 -12.00 22.56
CA ALA A 52 -23.12 -11.29 23.31
C ALA A 52 -21.96 -10.85 22.40
N ILE A 53 -21.49 -11.73 21.52
CA ILE A 53 -20.44 -11.40 20.54
C ILE A 53 -20.91 -10.28 19.60
N ASN A 54 -22.12 -10.37 19.03
CA ASN A 54 -22.68 -9.35 18.14
C ASN A 54 -22.89 -8.01 18.84
N TRP A 55 -23.28 -8.01 20.11
CA TRP A 55 -23.44 -6.80 20.90
C TRP A 55 -22.08 -6.10 21.13
N HIS A 56 -21.05 -6.85 21.51
CA HIS A 56 -19.71 -6.30 21.67
C HIS A 56 -19.08 -5.84 20.35
N LEU A 57 -19.42 -6.49 19.24
CA LEU A 57 -18.99 -6.07 17.90
C LEU A 57 -19.57 -4.70 17.53
N ARG A 58 -20.85 -4.45 17.84
CA ARG A 58 -21.49 -3.13 17.67
C ARG A 58 -20.85 -2.03 18.53
N GLN A 59 -20.21 -2.41 19.63
CA GLN A 59 -19.47 -1.49 20.50
C GLN A 59 -18.02 -1.25 20.04
N ASN A 60 -17.59 -1.86 18.93
CA ASN A 60 -16.21 -1.83 18.41
C ASN A 60 -15.15 -2.39 19.39
N ARG A 61 -15.56 -3.27 20.33
CA ARG A 61 -14.67 -3.86 21.35
C ARG A 61 -14.26 -5.28 21.00
N GLN A 62 -13.71 -5.45 19.79
CA GLN A 62 -13.37 -6.77 19.26
C GLN A 62 -12.36 -7.51 20.16
N GLY A 63 -11.34 -6.81 20.66
CA GLY A 63 -10.32 -7.42 21.53
C GLY A 63 -10.85 -8.01 22.84
N GLU A 64 -11.82 -7.36 23.48
CA GLU A 64 -12.40 -7.81 24.77
C GLU A 64 -13.25 -9.06 24.62
N VAL A 65 -13.93 -9.22 23.47
CA VAL A 65 -14.67 -10.45 23.14
C VAL A 65 -13.71 -11.62 23.05
N PHE A 66 -12.61 -11.47 22.32
CA PHE A 66 -11.68 -12.57 22.14
C PHE A 66 -10.99 -12.96 23.46
N GLU A 67 -10.70 -12.01 24.35
CA GLU A 67 -10.19 -12.29 25.69
C GLU A 67 -11.18 -13.05 26.58
N ARG A 68 -12.45 -12.63 26.55
CA ARG A 68 -13.51 -13.19 27.41
C ARG A 68 -14.04 -14.52 26.91
N PHE A 69 -14.02 -14.76 25.60
CA PHE A 69 -14.52 -15.99 24.99
C PHE A 69 -13.41 -16.99 24.63
N LYS A 70 -12.16 -16.83 25.13
CA LYS A 70 -11.05 -17.79 24.92
C LYS A 70 -11.44 -19.25 25.24
N GLY A 71 -12.35 -19.44 26.19
CA GLY A 71 -12.85 -20.76 26.60
C GLY A 71 -13.95 -21.38 25.74
N ASN A 72 -14.59 -20.62 24.83
CA ASN A 72 -15.74 -21.10 24.04
C ASN A 72 -15.45 -21.09 22.52
N GLN A 73 -14.63 -22.06 22.09
CA GLN A 73 -14.24 -22.25 20.68
C GLN A 73 -15.43 -22.55 19.76
N ALA A 74 -16.50 -23.16 20.26
CA ALA A 74 -17.69 -23.49 19.47
C ALA A 74 -18.45 -22.23 19.04
N ALA A 75 -18.71 -21.31 19.98
CA ALA A 75 -19.35 -20.04 19.70
C ALA A 75 -18.49 -19.14 18.79
N LEU A 76 -17.17 -19.12 19.00
CA LEU A 76 -16.24 -18.43 18.09
C LEU A 76 -16.29 -19.01 16.67
N SER A 77 -16.32 -20.34 16.53
CA SER A 77 -16.32 -20.99 15.22
C SER A 77 -17.60 -20.74 14.42
N GLN A 78 -18.75 -20.65 15.08
CA GLN A 78 -20.02 -20.30 14.47
C GLN A 78 -20.03 -18.82 14.06
N PHE A 79 -19.52 -17.93 14.93
CA PHE A 79 -19.37 -16.50 14.64
C PHE A 79 -18.43 -16.22 13.45
N MET A 80 -17.39 -17.04 13.26
CA MET A 80 -16.46 -16.89 12.14
C MET A 80 -17.00 -17.39 10.80
N ARG A 81 -18.02 -18.26 10.81
CA ARG A 81 -18.78 -18.55 9.58
C ARG A 81 -19.54 -17.31 9.12
N ASP A 82 -20.05 -16.53 10.07
CA ASP A 82 -20.79 -15.30 9.80
C ASP A 82 -19.85 -14.13 9.47
N HIS A 83 -18.62 -14.14 9.99
CA HIS A 83 -17.58 -13.12 9.74
C HIS A 83 -16.22 -13.72 9.31
N PRO A 84 -16.07 -14.11 8.04
CA PRO A 84 -14.83 -14.69 7.52
C PRO A 84 -13.61 -13.74 7.63
N THR A 85 -13.86 -12.43 7.67
CA THR A 85 -12.82 -11.39 7.81
C THR A 85 -12.13 -11.38 9.19
N LEU A 86 -12.71 -12.05 10.19
CA LEU A 86 -12.16 -12.16 11.55
C LEU A 86 -11.48 -13.50 11.82
N GLY A 87 -11.46 -14.41 10.84
CA GLY A 87 -10.89 -15.76 10.99
C GLY A 87 -9.40 -15.76 11.34
N TRP A 88 -8.65 -14.74 10.92
CA TRP A 88 -7.22 -14.62 11.24
C TRP A 88 -6.96 -14.44 12.74
N ILE A 89 -7.89 -13.83 13.49
CA ILE A 89 -7.74 -13.60 14.93
C ILE A 89 -7.69 -14.94 15.67
N GLN A 90 -8.56 -15.89 15.32
CA GLN A 90 -8.54 -17.23 15.92
C GLN A 90 -7.22 -17.94 15.67
N LEU A 91 -6.72 -17.85 14.44
CA LEU A 91 -5.51 -18.54 14.03
C LEU A 91 -4.30 -18.00 14.79
N VAL A 92 -4.23 -16.69 15.00
CA VAL A 92 -3.22 -16.07 15.87
C VAL A 92 -3.34 -16.60 17.31
N PHE A 93 -4.55 -16.70 17.87
CA PHE A 93 -4.74 -17.23 19.23
C PHE A 93 -4.46 -18.74 19.36
N ASN A 94 -4.74 -19.50 18.32
CA ASN A 94 -4.47 -20.95 18.28
C ASN A 94 -2.99 -21.26 18.01
N GLY A 95 -2.18 -20.25 17.68
CA GLY A 95 -0.75 -20.39 17.35
C GLY A 95 -0.48 -20.75 15.88
N ASP A 96 -1.52 -20.79 15.04
CA ASP A 96 -1.43 -21.08 13.60
C ASP A 96 -1.09 -19.80 12.81
N PHE A 97 0.09 -19.22 13.05
CA PHE A 97 0.52 -17.96 12.44
C PHE A 97 0.67 -18.03 10.92
N GLU A 98 1.02 -19.19 10.37
CA GLU A 98 1.17 -19.40 8.92
C GLU A 98 -0.18 -19.19 8.19
N ARG A 99 -1.26 -19.79 8.71
CA ARG A 99 -2.60 -19.64 8.15
C ARG A 99 -3.13 -18.23 8.38
N ALA A 100 -2.83 -17.64 9.53
CA ALA A 100 -3.21 -16.25 9.82
C ALA A 100 -2.60 -15.29 8.80
N SER A 101 -1.31 -15.45 8.48
CA SER A 101 -0.62 -14.64 7.46
C SER A 101 -1.28 -14.77 6.08
N LYS A 102 -1.58 -15.99 5.63
CA LYS A 102 -2.25 -16.25 4.35
C LYS A 102 -3.64 -15.61 4.26
N ILE A 103 -4.45 -15.72 5.31
CA ILE A 103 -5.78 -15.11 5.34
C ILE A 103 -5.67 -13.58 5.38
N LEU A 104 -4.77 -13.02 6.19
CA LEU A 104 -4.54 -11.58 6.24
C LEU A 104 -4.09 -11.03 4.89
N PHE A 105 -3.24 -11.76 4.17
CA PHE A 105 -2.81 -11.40 2.83
C PHE A 105 -3.98 -11.42 1.83
N GLN A 106 -4.81 -12.46 1.85
CA GLN A 106 -6.03 -12.52 1.01
C GLN A 106 -7.00 -11.37 1.32
N LEU A 107 -7.18 -11.04 2.59
CA LEU A 107 -8.01 -9.91 3.01
C LEU A 107 -7.43 -8.59 2.51
N ALA A 108 -6.11 -8.40 2.61
CA ALA A 108 -5.43 -7.22 2.08
C ALA A 108 -5.58 -7.07 0.56
N GLN A 109 -5.59 -8.17 -0.19
CA GLN A 109 -5.82 -8.15 -1.65
C GLN A 109 -7.26 -7.79 -2.00
N SER A 110 -8.24 -8.20 -1.17
CA SER A 110 -9.64 -7.83 -1.37
C SER A 110 -9.97 -6.40 -0.94
N GLU A 111 -9.10 -5.77 -0.16
CA GLU A 111 -9.32 -4.43 0.38
C GLU A 111 -9.00 -3.38 -0.69
N ALA A 112 -10.03 -2.70 -1.17
CA ALA A 112 -9.92 -1.59 -2.12
C ALA A 112 -10.41 -0.24 -1.55
N GLU A 113 -11.12 -0.25 -0.42
CA GLU A 113 -11.83 0.93 0.09
C GLU A 113 -10.95 1.85 0.92
N PHE A 114 -10.07 1.30 1.77
CA PHE A 114 -9.24 2.08 2.67
C PHE A 114 -7.77 1.67 2.61
N LEU A 115 -6.91 2.61 2.20
CA LEU A 115 -5.45 2.40 2.15
C LEU A 115 -4.89 2.00 3.51
N GLN A 116 -5.28 2.72 4.58
CA GLN A 116 -4.80 2.46 5.94
C GLN A 116 -5.16 1.07 6.44
N ARG A 117 -6.32 0.55 6.03
CA ARG A 117 -6.78 -0.79 6.37
C ARG A 117 -5.96 -1.85 5.64
N LYS A 118 -5.73 -1.67 4.34
CA LYS A 118 -4.83 -2.53 3.55
C LYS A 118 -3.42 -2.57 4.14
N LYS A 119 -2.85 -1.41 4.48
CA LYS A 119 -1.54 -1.30 5.16
C LYS A 119 -1.48 -2.06 6.47
N SER A 120 -2.50 -1.91 7.31
CA SER A 120 -2.59 -2.59 8.60
C SER A 120 -2.66 -4.11 8.41
N MET A 121 -3.47 -4.59 7.45
CA MET A 121 -3.58 -6.02 7.13
C MET A 121 -2.26 -6.60 6.60
N LEU A 122 -1.57 -5.91 5.68
CA LEU A 122 -0.27 -6.34 5.15
C LEU A 122 0.82 -6.34 6.24
N SER A 123 0.83 -5.32 7.10
CA SER A 123 1.79 -5.24 8.22
C SER A 123 1.57 -6.39 9.21
N LEU A 124 0.31 -6.70 9.54
CA LEU A 124 -0.04 -7.84 10.37
C LEU A 124 0.29 -9.17 9.69
N ALA A 125 0.06 -9.30 8.37
CA ALA A 125 0.41 -10.49 7.60
C ALA A 125 1.93 -10.75 7.64
N LYS A 126 2.73 -9.69 7.49
CA LYS A 126 4.20 -9.72 7.60
C LYS A 126 4.66 -10.13 8.99
N LEU A 127 4.08 -9.56 10.05
CA LEU A 127 4.41 -9.94 11.43
C LEU A 127 4.01 -11.39 11.73
N ALA A 128 2.85 -11.84 11.25
CA ALA A 128 2.42 -13.23 11.40
C ALA A 128 3.35 -14.20 10.64
N ALA A 129 3.81 -13.83 9.44
CA ALA A 129 4.80 -14.61 8.71
C ALA A 129 6.14 -14.71 9.45
N PHE A 130 6.62 -13.62 10.05
CA PHE A 130 7.84 -13.66 10.88
C PHE A 130 7.69 -14.49 12.16
N ALA A 131 6.50 -14.49 12.77
CA ALA A 131 6.21 -15.32 13.93
C ALA A 131 6.15 -16.82 13.59
N ALA A 132 5.82 -17.16 12.34
CA ALA A 132 5.76 -18.52 11.81
C ALA A 132 7.15 -19.05 11.34
N ALA A 133 8.20 -18.82 12.14
CA ALA A 133 9.62 -19.02 11.78
C ALA A 133 10.00 -20.44 11.28
N ASP A 134 9.11 -21.42 11.38
CA ASP A 134 9.31 -22.81 10.96
C ASP A 134 8.89 -23.10 9.49
N SER A 135 8.29 -22.14 8.77
CA SER A 135 7.85 -22.33 7.37
C SER A 135 8.63 -21.48 6.36
N ASP A 136 8.90 -22.04 5.18
CA ASP A 136 9.47 -21.36 4.01
C ASP A 136 8.44 -20.37 3.41
N LEU A 137 8.28 -19.21 4.07
CA LEU A 137 7.38 -18.12 3.68
C LEU A 137 8.10 -17.00 2.91
N SER A 138 9.32 -17.23 2.42
CA SER A 138 10.17 -16.22 1.76
C SER A 138 9.47 -15.54 0.58
N LEU A 139 8.87 -16.32 -0.33
CA LEU A 139 8.13 -15.80 -1.48
C LEU A 139 6.89 -14.97 -1.07
N GLN A 140 6.21 -15.39 0.00
CA GLN A 140 5.08 -14.62 0.53
C GLN A 140 5.55 -13.32 1.18
N LEU A 141 6.70 -13.32 1.84
CA LEU A 141 7.30 -12.11 2.41
C LEU A 141 7.75 -11.13 1.33
N GLU A 142 8.35 -11.61 0.24
CA GLU A 142 8.74 -10.77 -0.90
C GLU A 142 7.53 -10.09 -1.55
N THR A 143 6.46 -10.85 -1.79
CA THR A 143 5.20 -10.30 -2.33
C THR A 143 4.53 -9.31 -1.36
N ILE A 144 4.49 -9.62 -0.06
CA ILE A 144 3.98 -8.67 0.95
C ILE A 144 4.83 -7.40 1.00
N ASN A 145 6.16 -7.51 0.89
CA ASN A 145 7.05 -6.35 0.85
C ASN A 145 6.82 -5.50 -0.41
N ALA A 146 6.64 -6.13 -1.58
CA ALA A 146 6.28 -5.44 -2.80
C ALA A 146 4.97 -4.64 -2.65
N GLU A 147 3.91 -5.26 -2.12
CA GLU A 147 2.65 -4.58 -1.88
C GLU A 147 2.75 -3.44 -0.85
N LEU A 148 3.55 -3.63 0.21
CA LEU A 148 3.82 -2.57 1.20
C LEU A 148 4.57 -1.39 0.59
N ASN A 149 5.56 -1.64 -0.28
CA ASN A 149 6.27 -0.57 -0.98
C ASN A 149 5.30 0.25 -1.85
N ILE A 150 4.37 -0.41 -2.57
CA ILE A 150 3.34 0.29 -3.37
C ILE A 150 2.46 1.19 -2.47
N VAL A 151 2.06 0.69 -1.30
CA VAL A 151 1.30 1.48 -0.32
C VAL A 151 2.10 2.68 0.17
N GLU A 152 3.41 2.51 0.43
CA GLU A 152 4.29 3.61 0.84
C GLU A 152 4.41 4.68 -0.25
N TYR A 153 4.51 4.29 -1.54
CA TYR A 153 4.49 5.26 -2.64
C TYR A 153 3.18 6.04 -2.69
N GLN A 154 2.04 5.38 -2.44
CA GLN A 154 0.74 6.05 -2.40
C GLN A 154 0.63 7.04 -1.23
N GLU A 155 1.15 6.71 -0.05
CA GLU A 155 1.15 7.61 1.11
C GLU A 155 2.05 8.83 0.91
N GLN A 156 3.11 8.70 0.11
CA GLN A 156 4.01 9.79 -0.22
C GLN A 156 3.50 10.72 -1.33
N LEU A 157 2.31 10.46 -1.88
CA LEU A 157 1.70 11.36 -2.88
C LEU A 157 1.39 12.73 -2.27
N ASN A 158 1.67 13.77 -3.04
CA ASN A 158 1.42 15.15 -2.60
C ASN A 158 -0.08 15.41 -2.46
N ALA A 159 -0.47 15.93 -1.28
CA ALA A 159 -1.85 16.26 -0.94
C ALA A 159 -2.48 17.23 -1.96
N ASP A 160 -1.70 18.19 -2.47
CA ASP A 160 -2.15 19.17 -3.47
C ASP A 160 -2.65 18.50 -4.77
N VAL A 161 -2.01 17.40 -5.19
CA VAL A 161 -2.42 16.66 -6.38
C VAL A 161 -3.66 15.83 -6.08
N LEU A 162 -3.72 15.20 -4.91
CA LEU A 162 -4.89 14.44 -4.51
C LEU A 162 -6.14 15.33 -4.42
N GLU A 163 -6.02 16.54 -3.88
CA GLU A 163 -7.11 17.53 -3.88
C GLU A 163 -7.51 17.97 -5.28
N ALA A 164 -6.54 18.19 -6.17
CA ALA A 164 -6.81 18.61 -7.55
C ALA A 164 -7.65 17.57 -8.32
N PHE A 165 -7.45 16.28 -8.03
CA PHE A 165 -8.22 15.17 -8.59
C PHE A 165 -9.46 14.79 -7.77
N GLY A 166 -9.73 15.49 -6.66
CA GLY A 166 -10.93 15.30 -5.83
C GLY A 166 -10.89 14.08 -4.90
N TYR A 167 -9.69 13.61 -4.53
CA TYR A 167 -9.52 12.53 -3.56
C TYR A 167 -9.55 13.06 -2.13
N ASP A 168 -10.16 12.28 -1.22
CA ASP A 168 -10.14 12.57 0.21
C ASP A 168 -8.76 12.27 0.81
N ILE A 169 -8.14 13.27 1.45
CA ILE A 169 -6.82 13.14 2.09
C ILE A 169 -6.89 12.22 3.32
N GLU A 170 -8.00 12.26 4.07
CA GLU A 170 -8.14 11.49 5.33
C GLU A 170 -8.53 10.03 5.09
N GLN A 171 -9.33 9.75 4.05
CA GLN A 171 -9.80 8.40 3.71
C GLN A 171 -9.45 8.06 2.27
N GLN A 172 -8.15 7.94 2.02
CA GLN A 172 -7.66 7.54 0.70
C GLN A 172 -8.13 6.12 0.37
N LYS A 173 -8.75 6.02 -0.80
CA LYS A 173 -9.04 4.74 -1.45
C LYS A 173 -7.72 4.06 -1.88
N VAL A 174 -7.71 2.74 -1.98
CA VAL A 174 -6.57 2.03 -2.59
C VAL A 174 -6.54 2.35 -4.09
N LEU A 175 -5.44 2.92 -4.55
CA LEU A 175 -5.23 3.25 -5.95
C LEU A 175 -4.48 2.10 -6.66
N THR A 176 -4.74 1.96 -7.95
CA THR A 176 -3.96 1.07 -8.82
C THR A 176 -2.60 1.69 -9.13
N ILE A 177 -1.62 0.86 -9.50
CA ILE A 177 -0.27 1.32 -9.84
C ILE A 177 -0.30 2.32 -11.00
N GLU A 178 -1.15 2.08 -12.00
CA GLU A 178 -1.35 3.00 -13.14
C GLU A 178 -1.91 4.35 -12.70
N GLU A 179 -2.89 4.37 -11.79
CA GLU A 179 -3.43 5.61 -11.22
C GLU A 179 -2.36 6.36 -10.43
N ILE A 180 -1.54 5.68 -9.64
CA ILE A 180 -0.44 6.30 -8.89
C ILE A 180 0.58 6.93 -9.85
N ILE A 181 0.98 6.21 -10.90
CA ILE A 181 1.90 6.72 -11.93
C ILE A 181 1.29 7.95 -12.62
N ASN A 182 0.00 7.89 -12.99
CA ASN A 182 -0.69 9.01 -13.62
C ASN A 182 -0.72 10.24 -12.71
N LEU A 183 -0.96 10.07 -11.41
CA LEU A 183 -0.96 11.17 -10.44
C LEU A 183 0.44 11.76 -10.20
N LEU A 184 1.49 10.93 -10.14
CA LEU A 184 2.87 11.40 -10.03
C LEU A 184 3.30 12.24 -11.23
N VAL A 185 2.81 11.86 -12.41
CA VAL A 185 3.20 12.44 -13.70
C VAL A 185 2.31 13.64 -14.10
N ALA A 186 1.12 13.77 -13.50
CA ALA A 186 0.09 14.75 -13.79
C ALA A 186 0.57 16.22 -13.81
N GLU A 187 0.16 17.00 -14.81
CA GLU A 187 0.57 18.41 -15.00
C GLU A 187 0.20 19.31 -13.81
N GLU A 188 -0.84 18.95 -13.07
CA GLU A 188 -1.31 19.62 -11.86
C GLU A 188 -0.25 19.61 -10.75
N HIS A 189 0.69 18.66 -10.79
CA HIS A 189 1.82 18.58 -9.87
C HIS A 189 2.91 19.62 -10.19
N LYS A 190 2.64 20.91 -9.95
CA LYS A 190 3.52 22.03 -10.35
C LYS A 190 4.97 21.94 -9.85
N ASN A 191 5.21 21.24 -8.74
CA ASN A 191 6.53 21.08 -8.12
C ASN A 191 7.11 19.67 -8.31
N ALA A 192 6.76 18.94 -9.39
CA ALA A 192 7.28 17.59 -9.55
C ALA A 192 8.77 17.64 -9.79
N ASN A 193 9.49 16.90 -8.95
CA ASN A 193 10.92 16.79 -9.02
C ASN A 193 11.33 15.49 -9.71
N GLU A 194 12.61 15.39 -10.03
CA GLU A 194 13.27 14.19 -10.55
C GLU A 194 13.00 12.93 -9.72
N LEU A 195 12.84 13.08 -8.40
CA LEU A 195 12.50 12.00 -7.47
C LEU A 195 11.08 11.46 -7.70
N ASP A 196 10.11 12.30 -8.03
CA ASP A 196 8.71 11.87 -8.21
C ASP A 196 8.56 11.02 -9.49
N PHE A 197 9.24 11.44 -10.55
CA PHE A 197 9.34 10.67 -11.78
C PHE A 197 10.18 9.40 -11.60
N ARG A 198 11.22 9.42 -10.75
CA ARG A 198 11.96 8.20 -10.39
C ARG A 198 11.06 7.19 -9.69
N LYS A 199 10.27 7.63 -8.70
CA LYS A 199 9.28 6.75 -8.03
C LYS A 199 8.30 6.16 -9.03
N ALA A 200 7.84 6.96 -10.01
CA ALA A 200 6.99 6.46 -11.08
C ALA A 200 7.69 5.38 -11.94
N LEU A 201 8.99 5.52 -12.24
CA LEU A 201 9.77 4.51 -12.94
C LEU A 201 9.98 3.24 -12.10
N GLU A 202 10.21 3.37 -10.80
CA GLU A 202 10.33 2.22 -9.88
C GLU A 202 9.02 1.43 -9.78
N LEU A 203 7.88 2.13 -9.81
CA LEU A 203 6.55 1.52 -9.83
C LEU A 203 6.29 0.67 -11.08
N LEU A 204 6.97 0.93 -12.20
CA LEU A 204 6.87 0.13 -13.42
C LEU A 204 7.32 -1.31 -13.22
N ASN A 205 8.24 -1.57 -12.28
CA ASN A 205 8.73 -2.93 -12.01
C ASN A 205 7.62 -3.84 -11.45
N TYR A 206 6.50 -3.27 -11.00
CA TYR A 206 5.35 -4.00 -10.48
C TYR A 206 4.22 -4.15 -11.50
N LEU A 207 4.38 -3.63 -12.73
CA LEU A 207 3.40 -3.79 -13.82
C LEU A 207 3.74 -5.01 -14.70
N ASP A 208 2.70 -5.69 -15.18
CA ASP A 208 2.84 -6.80 -16.12
C ASP A 208 3.33 -6.33 -17.50
N ASP A 209 2.86 -5.16 -17.96
CA ASP A 209 3.32 -4.49 -19.18
C ASP A 209 3.79 -3.05 -18.87
N PRO A 210 5.11 -2.84 -18.68
CA PRO A 210 5.63 -1.53 -18.34
C PRO A 210 5.84 -0.62 -19.55
N PHE A 211 5.70 -1.09 -20.79
CA PHE A 211 6.17 -0.36 -21.97
C PHE A 211 5.41 0.97 -22.17
N GLU A 212 4.08 0.93 -22.16
CA GLU A 212 3.24 2.12 -22.36
C GLU A 212 3.39 3.11 -21.20
N ALA A 213 3.37 2.62 -19.97
CA ALA A 213 3.51 3.45 -18.77
C ALA A 213 4.92 4.09 -18.69
N ARG A 214 5.97 3.35 -19.06
CA ARG A 214 7.34 3.87 -19.17
C ARG A 214 7.42 5.01 -20.15
N HIS A 215 6.89 4.80 -21.35
CA HIS A 215 6.90 5.80 -22.42
C HIS A 215 6.17 7.07 -21.98
N LYS A 216 5.01 6.92 -21.34
CA LYS A 216 4.23 8.03 -20.79
C LYS A 216 4.97 8.85 -19.74
N VAL A 217 5.64 8.19 -18.79
CA VAL A 217 6.44 8.86 -17.74
C VAL A 217 7.53 9.73 -18.37
N TRP A 218 8.25 9.18 -19.35
CA TRP A 218 9.30 9.92 -20.05
C TRP A 218 8.78 11.07 -20.91
N CYS A 219 7.68 10.86 -21.65
CA CYS A 219 7.05 11.93 -22.43
C CYS A 219 6.59 13.09 -21.56
N ALA A 220 6.00 12.79 -20.41
CA ALA A 220 5.58 13.82 -19.48
C ALA A 220 6.75 14.53 -18.79
N ALA A 221 7.87 13.84 -18.54
CA ALA A 221 9.10 14.50 -18.08
C ALA A 221 9.62 15.51 -19.12
N ILE A 222 9.54 15.15 -20.40
CA ILE A 222 9.90 16.02 -21.52
C ILE A 222 8.94 17.21 -21.61
N LEU A 223 7.63 16.99 -21.55
CA LEU A 223 6.61 18.05 -21.69
C LEU A 223 6.70 19.13 -20.59
N ARG A 224 7.28 18.81 -19.42
CA ARG A 224 7.48 19.77 -18.33
C ARG A 224 8.62 20.75 -18.56
N ASN A 225 9.54 20.46 -19.47
CA ASN A 225 10.64 21.35 -19.79
C ASN A 225 10.27 22.27 -20.96
N ASN A 226 10.76 23.50 -20.93
CA ASN A 226 10.70 24.38 -22.09
C ASN A 226 11.86 24.00 -23.04
N TRP A 227 11.54 23.66 -24.28
CA TRP A 227 12.55 23.24 -25.27
C TRP A 227 12.76 24.29 -26.37
N THR A 228 12.03 25.40 -26.30
CA THR A 228 11.98 26.39 -27.38
C THR A 228 12.70 27.69 -27.06
N GLU A 229 12.87 28.01 -25.76
CA GLU A 229 13.51 29.24 -25.30
C GLU A 229 14.83 28.90 -24.60
N TYR A 230 15.89 28.65 -25.38
CA TYR A 230 17.23 28.45 -24.85
C TYR A 230 18.28 29.27 -25.62
N ASP A 231 19.35 29.63 -24.91
CA ASP A 231 20.49 30.30 -25.51
C ASP A 231 21.39 29.26 -26.19
N VAL A 232 21.59 29.40 -27.50
CA VAL A 232 22.33 28.43 -28.33
C VAL A 232 23.79 28.34 -27.90
N ASP A 233 24.34 29.42 -27.34
CA ASP A 233 25.72 29.48 -26.88
C ASP A 233 25.94 28.72 -25.53
N ASN A 234 24.88 28.53 -24.73
CA ASN A 234 24.91 27.82 -23.44
C ASN A 234 24.01 26.57 -23.43
N ALA A 235 23.83 25.92 -24.59
CA ALA A 235 22.94 24.77 -24.72
C ALA A 235 23.30 23.59 -23.79
N LEU A 236 24.58 23.41 -23.46
CA LEU A 236 25.05 22.36 -22.54
C LEU A 236 24.65 22.63 -21.09
N ASP A 237 24.86 23.86 -20.60
CA ASP A 237 24.45 24.25 -19.25
C ASP A 237 22.93 24.22 -19.12
N TYR A 238 22.21 24.58 -20.19
CA TYR A 238 20.76 24.48 -20.25
C TYR A 238 20.28 23.02 -20.14
N ILE A 239 20.92 22.09 -20.85
CA ILE A 239 20.60 20.65 -20.79
C ILE A 239 20.71 20.13 -19.36
N GLN A 240 21.75 20.52 -18.61
CA GLN A 240 21.94 20.09 -17.22
C GLN A 240 20.83 20.58 -16.28
N THR A 241 20.10 21.64 -16.65
CA THR A 241 18.96 22.14 -15.86
C THR A 241 17.65 21.42 -16.15
N LEU A 242 17.58 20.65 -17.25
CA LEU A 242 16.35 19.95 -17.67
C LEU A 242 16.02 18.81 -16.70
N LEU A 243 14.73 18.64 -16.43
CA LEU A 243 14.22 17.58 -15.56
C LEU A 243 14.52 16.22 -16.19
N PHE A 244 14.34 16.12 -17.51
CA PHE A 244 14.68 14.93 -18.29
C PHE A 244 16.14 14.51 -18.10
N PHE A 245 17.09 15.45 -18.16
CA PHE A 245 18.51 15.15 -18.03
C PHE A 245 18.88 14.75 -16.59
N LYS A 246 18.41 15.51 -15.59
CA LYS A 246 18.65 15.18 -14.17
C LYS A 246 18.07 13.82 -13.78
N LEU A 247 16.91 13.47 -14.34
CA LEU A 247 16.32 12.16 -14.12
C LEU A 247 17.17 11.04 -14.74
N ILE A 248 17.76 11.26 -15.91
CA ILE A 248 18.70 10.30 -16.52
C ILE A 248 19.95 10.15 -15.65
N GLU A 249 20.53 11.25 -15.17
CA GLU A 249 21.67 11.20 -14.26
C GLU A 249 21.36 10.41 -12.98
N LEU A 250 20.19 10.62 -12.40
CA LEU A 250 19.75 9.87 -11.22
C LEU A 250 19.51 8.39 -11.50
N CYS A 251 18.90 8.06 -12.63
CA CYS A 251 18.70 6.66 -13.01
C CYS A 251 20.05 5.97 -13.28
N HIS A 252 21.00 6.65 -13.91
CA HIS A 252 22.35 6.13 -14.11
C HIS A 252 23.08 5.89 -12.78
N LEU A 253 22.98 6.83 -11.84
CA LEU A 253 23.66 6.72 -10.54
C LEU A 253 23.15 5.53 -9.70
N ILE A 254 21.87 5.15 -9.87
CA ILE A 254 21.22 4.10 -9.06
C ILE A 254 21.23 2.74 -9.78
N ASP A 255 20.86 2.69 -11.06
CA ASP A 255 20.67 1.43 -11.80
C ASP A 255 21.84 1.08 -12.74
N GLY A 256 22.80 1.98 -12.94
CA GLY A 256 23.96 1.77 -13.80
C GLY A 256 23.65 1.94 -15.29
N ASP A 257 23.04 0.95 -15.95
CA ASP A 257 22.97 0.91 -17.42
C ASP A 257 21.80 1.72 -18.01
N CYS A 258 22.14 2.80 -18.71
CA CYS A 258 21.20 3.68 -19.41
C CYS A 258 20.37 2.98 -20.50
N GLU A 259 20.90 1.93 -21.10
CA GLU A 259 20.22 1.18 -22.18
C GLU A 259 19.03 0.34 -21.68
N CYS A 260 18.95 0.05 -20.37
CA CYS A 260 17.86 -0.74 -19.79
C CYS A 260 16.60 0.09 -19.50
N PHE A 261 16.75 1.40 -19.31
CA PHE A 261 15.67 2.29 -18.85
C PHE A 261 15.26 3.38 -19.84
N LEU A 262 16.17 3.81 -20.73
CA LEU A 262 15.90 4.87 -21.69
C LEU A 262 15.28 4.29 -22.98
N PRO A 263 14.07 4.71 -23.36
CA PRO A 263 13.50 4.33 -24.66
C PRO A 263 14.36 4.85 -25.81
N LEU A 264 14.23 4.25 -26.99
CA LEU A 264 15.01 4.70 -28.15
C LEU A 264 14.51 6.07 -28.62
N MET A 265 15.42 6.89 -29.15
CA MET A 265 15.09 8.24 -29.65
C MET A 265 13.97 8.18 -30.72
N ASP A 266 13.95 7.13 -31.54
CA ASP A 266 12.93 6.89 -32.56
C ASP A 266 11.55 6.56 -31.96
N GLU A 267 11.48 5.97 -30.76
CA GLU A 267 10.23 5.67 -30.06
C GLU A 267 9.57 6.94 -29.49
N PHE A 268 10.38 7.93 -29.09
CA PHE A 268 9.91 9.27 -28.72
C PHE A 268 9.42 10.08 -29.93
N LEU A 269 10.09 9.95 -31.08
CA LEU A 269 9.74 10.71 -32.28
C LEU A 269 8.52 10.12 -33.03
N ASN A 270 8.19 8.86 -32.81
CA ASN A 270 7.07 8.18 -33.48
C ASN A 270 5.73 8.30 -32.73
N THR A 271 5.71 8.86 -31.52
CA THR A 271 4.52 8.89 -30.67
C THR A 271 3.75 10.20 -30.78
N THR A 272 2.42 10.09 -30.74
CA THR A 272 1.47 11.20 -30.86
C THR A 272 1.40 12.09 -29.61
N ASP A 273 1.94 11.61 -28.48
CA ASP A 273 1.78 12.24 -27.16
C ASP A 273 2.65 13.50 -26.99
N LEU A 274 3.73 13.62 -27.76
CA LEU A 274 4.61 14.80 -27.80
C LEU A 274 4.08 15.91 -28.73
N GLY A 275 2.97 15.67 -29.43
CA GLY A 275 2.25 16.66 -30.23
C GLY A 275 3.13 17.48 -31.17
N ASP A 276 3.05 18.81 -31.06
CA ASP A 276 3.74 19.76 -31.93
C ASP A 276 5.27 19.83 -31.67
N LEU A 277 5.76 19.34 -30.52
CA LEU A 277 7.19 19.38 -30.17
C LEU A 277 8.04 18.45 -31.05
N VAL A 278 7.47 17.33 -31.52
CA VAL A 278 8.15 16.39 -32.42
C VAL A 278 8.56 17.06 -33.74
N THR A 279 7.79 18.06 -34.18
CA THR A 279 8.08 18.79 -35.43
C THR A 279 9.10 19.92 -35.25
N ASN A 280 9.47 20.25 -34.02
CA ASN A 280 10.37 21.34 -33.73
C ASN A 280 11.85 20.92 -33.86
N LYS A 281 12.57 21.57 -34.77
CA LYS A 281 13.99 21.30 -35.03
C LYS A 281 14.89 21.57 -33.83
N SER A 282 14.52 22.52 -32.98
CA SER A 282 15.27 22.86 -31.77
C SER A 282 15.19 21.74 -30.72
N PHE A 283 14.01 21.15 -30.57
CA PHE A 283 13.79 19.98 -29.70
C PHE A 283 14.57 18.76 -30.20
N GLN A 284 14.47 18.44 -31.49
CA GLN A 284 15.22 17.33 -32.10
C GLN A 284 16.73 17.49 -31.95
N TYR A 285 17.25 18.72 -32.09
CA TYR A 285 18.66 19.00 -31.90
C TYR A 285 19.10 18.81 -30.44
N LEU A 286 18.36 19.37 -29.46
CA LEU A 286 18.67 19.20 -28.05
C LEU A 286 18.55 17.75 -27.60
N LEU A 287 17.51 17.03 -28.03
CA LEU A 287 17.34 15.62 -27.72
C LEU A 287 18.52 14.81 -28.27
N LYS A 288 18.89 15.02 -29.53
CA LYS A 288 20.05 14.36 -30.13
C LYS A 288 21.34 14.69 -29.37
N LEU A 289 21.53 15.95 -28.96
CA LEU A 289 22.68 16.38 -28.18
C LEU A 289 22.72 15.70 -26.80
N ILE A 290 21.56 15.54 -26.14
CA ILE A 290 21.45 14.80 -24.87
C ILE A 290 21.86 13.34 -25.05
N TYR A 291 21.34 12.65 -26.07
CA TYR A 291 21.72 11.25 -26.32
C TYR A 291 23.19 11.09 -26.72
N GLU A 292 23.73 12.00 -27.52
CA GLU A 292 25.16 12.03 -27.86
C GLU A 292 26.01 12.30 -26.62
N TYR A 293 25.61 13.23 -25.76
CA TYR A 293 26.29 13.53 -24.51
C TYR A 293 26.26 12.34 -23.56
N ILE A 294 25.10 11.70 -23.36
CA ILE A 294 24.93 10.48 -22.55
C ILE A 294 25.81 9.36 -23.11
N HIS A 295 25.79 9.16 -24.43
CA HIS A 295 26.63 8.15 -25.06
C HIS A 295 28.12 8.46 -24.86
N ASP A 296 28.54 9.70 -25.03
CA ASP A 296 29.94 10.09 -24.87
C ASP A 296 30.40 10.10 -23.40
N THR A 297 29.56 10.50 -22.44
CA THR A 297 29.93 10.50 -21.02
C THR A 297 29.93 9.10 -20.44
N TYR A 298 28.93 8.28 -20.77
CA TYR A 298 28.77 6.96 -20.15
C TYR A 298 29.50 5.83 -20.89
N LYS A 299 29.77 5.97 -22.20
CA LYS A 299 30.67 5.06 -22.92
C LYS A 299 32.15 5.34 -22.64
N ASN A 300 32.50 6.60 -22.34
CA ASN A 300 33.87 6.93 -21.91
C ASN A 300 34.12 6.65 -20.41
N SER A 301 33.12 6.24 -19.62
CA SER A 301 33.32 5.67 -18.28
C SER A 301 33.61 4.16 -18.27
N GLU A 302 33.37 3.43 -19.36
CA GLU A 302 33.70 2.00 -19.46
C GLU A 302 35.18 1.60 -19.70
N PRO A 303 36.16 2.47 -20.06
CA PRO A 303 37.50 1.99 -20.40
C PRO A 303 38.48 1.95 -19.21
N ASN A 304 38.05 1.87 -17.94
CA ASN A 304 38.99 1.83 -16.80
C ASN A 304 38.81 0.69 -15.79
N LEU A 305 37.85 -0.23 -15.96
CA LEU A 305 37.72 -1.39 -15.06
C LEU A 305 38.38 -2.68 -15.57
N LYS A 306 38.88 -2.72 -16.82
CA LYS A 306 39.52 -3.93 -17.38
C LYS A 306 41.05 -3.95 -17.36
N GLN A 307 41.73 -2.98 -16.73
CA GLN A 307 43.20 -2.98 -16.61
C GLN A 307 43.76 -3.39 -15.24
N ASN A 308 42.92 -3.62 -14.22
CA ASN A 308 43.41 -3.97 -12.87
C ASN A 308 43.29 -5.46 -12.48
N GLU A 309 42.97 -6.37 -13.42
CA GLU A 309 42.98 -7.82 -13.15
C GLU A 309 44.16 -8.58 -13.76
N ASN A 310 45.12 -7.89 -14.38
CA ASN A 310 46.36 -8.51 -14.88
C ASN A 310 47.60 -7.73 -14.41
N SER A 311 47.92 -7.79 -13.11
CA SER A 311 49.27 -7.57 -12.56
C SER A 311 49.42 -8.27 -11.21
#